data_AF-A0A3G2TBP1-F1
#
_entry.id   AF-A0A3G2TBP1-F1
#
_cell.length_a   1.000
_cell.length_b   1.000
_cell.length_c   1.000
_cell.angle_alpha   90.00
_cell.angle_beta   90.00
_cell.angle_gamma   90.00
#
_symmetry.space_group_name_H-M   'P 1'
#
loop_
_entity.id
_entity.type
_entity.pdbx_description
1 polymer ?
#
loop_
_entity_poly.entity_id
_entity_poly.type
_entity_poly.pdbx_seq_one_letter_code
_entity_poly.pdbx_strand_id
1 'polypeptide(L)'
;MQEGADSETAAASLVDKSKKAFEATKKPIHEAFYAMGNFMLAKHSSNPMRQFSYFKKGRTALDNAAKKEPANLEIRFLRFMTQERAPGFLGYNKDLKSDKAFMLAEYKKSTDQELIKRIKNHFKI
;
A
#
# COMPACT_ATOMS: atom_id res chain seq x y z
N MET A 1 12.02 16.60 -15.31
CA MET A 1 10.79 16.11 -15.99
C MET A 1 10.85 14.62 -16.34
N GLN A 2 12.02 14.07 -16.69
CA GLN A 2 12.20 12.65 -17.07
C GLN A 2 11.84 11.66 -15.95
N GLU A 3 12.32 11.90 -14.71
CA GLU A 3 12.02 11.02 -13.55
C GLU A 3 10.52 10.89 -13.21
N GLY A 4 9.71 11.91 -13.51
CA GLY A 4 8.27 11.88 -13.27
C GLY A 4 7.51 11.00 -14.26
N ALA A 5 7.89 11.04 -15.55
CA ALA A 5 7.29 10.24 -16.61
C ALA A 5 7.64 8.76 -16.48
N ASP A 6 8.89 8.46 -16.08
CA ASP A 6 9.35 7.10 -15.83
C ASP A 6 8.62 6.48 -14.62
N SER A 7 8.41 7.27 -13.56
CA SER A 7 7.68 6.85 -12.37
C SER A 7 6.19 6.58 -12.63
N GLU A 8 5.52 7.39 -13.46
CA GLU A 8 4.13 7.18 -13.84
C GLU A 8 3.97 5.90 -14.70
N THR A 9 4.89 5.68 -15.64
CA THR A 9 4.89 4.48 -16.49
C THR A 9 5.11 3.21 -15.67
N ALA A 10 6.05 3.24 -14.72
CA ALA A 10 6.29 2.13 -13.81
C ALA A 10 5.06 1.83 -12.92
N ALA A 11 4.42 2.88 -12.39
CA ALA A 11 3.20 2.75 -11.60
C ALA A 11 2.05 2.15 -12.42
N ALA A 12 1.86 2.57 -13.66
CA ALA A 12 0.85 2.01 -14.56
C ALA A 12 1.11 0.52 -14.86
N SER A 13 2.38 0.15 -15.10
CA SER A 13 2.77 -1.25 -15.30
C SER A 13 2.50 -2.10 -14.06
N LEU A 14 2.78 -1.57 -12.87
CA LEU A 14 2.49 -2.26 -11.61
C LEU A 14 0.98 -2.49 -11.44
N VAL A 15 0.16 -1.47 -11.71
CA VAL A 15 -1.30 -1.59 -11.66
C VAL A 15 -1.81 -2.70 -12.57
N ASP A 16 -1.39 -2.74 -13.83
CA ASP A 16 -1.84 -3.75 -14.78
C ASP A 16 -1.42 -5.17 -14.37
N LYS A 17 -0.13 -5.36 -14.03
CA LYS A 17 0.40 -6.67 -13.64
C LYS A 17 -0.24 -7.19 -12.35
N SER A 18 -0.35 -6.35 -11.33
CA SER A 18 -0.96 -6.73 -10.05
C SER A 18 -2.45 -6.99 -10.19
N LYS A 19 -3.16 -6.23 -11.04
CA LYS A 19 -4.58 -6.49 -11.33
C LYS A 19 -4.77 -7.86 -11.98
N LYS A 20 -4.01 -8.17 -13.04
CA LYS A 20 -4.05 -9.49 -13.70
C LYS A 20 -3.70 -10.62 -12.74
N ALA A 21 -2.66 -10.45 -11.93
CA ALA A 21 -2.26 -11.43 -10.92
C ALA A 21 -3.36 -11.65 -9.87
N PHE A 22 -4.01 -10.57 -9.42
CA PHE A 22 -5.14 -10.68 -8.50
C PHE A 22 -6.34 -11.38 -9.15
N GLU A 23 -6.66 -11.06 -10.40
CA GLU A 23 -7.76 -11.71 -11.12
C GLU A 23 -7.54 -13.22 -11.28
N ALA A 24 -6.32 -13.63 -11.57
CA ALA A 24 -5.95 -15.04 -11.76
C ALA A 24 -5.86 -15.83 -10.45
N THR A 25 -5.28 -15.24 -9.40
CA THR A 25 -4.94 -15.98 -8.17
C THR A 25 -5.87 -15.71 -6.99
N LYS A 26 -6.60 -14.60 -7.03
CA LYS A 26 -7.42 -14.06 -5.93
C LYS A 26 -6.65 -13.81 -4.62
N LYS A 27 -5.31 -13.84 -4.63
CA LYS A 27 -4.51 -13.61 -3.41
C LYS A 27 -4.54 -12.12 -3.02
N PRO A 28 -4.97 -11.77 -1.79
CA PRO A 28 -5.04 -10.40 -1.29
C PRO A 28 -3.75 -9.57 -1.43
N ILE A 29 -2.57 -10.19 -1.38
CA ILE A 29 -1.31 -9.48 -1.57
C ILE A 29 -1.20 -8.81 -2.96
N HIS A 30 -1.76 -9.40 -4.02
CA HIS A 30 -1.77 -8.77 -5.34
C HIS A 30 -2.78 -7.62 -5.42
N GLU A 31 -3.88 -7.68 -4.66
CA GLU A 31 -4.80 -6.56 -4.50
C GLU A 31 -4.13 -5.39 -3.75
N ALA A 32 -3.31 -5.70 -2.74
CA ALA A 32 -2.49 -4.70 -2.05
C ALA A 32 -1.45 -4.06 -2.98
N PHE A 33 -0.77 -4.83 -3.85
CA PHE A 33 0.16 -4.24 -4.84
C PHE A 33 -0.56 -3.42 -5.91
N TYR A 34 -1.75 -3.84 -6.35
CA TYR A 34 -2.62 -3.01 -7.18
C TYR A 34 -2.94 -1.68 -6.50
N ALA A 35 -3.20 -1.71 -5.18
CA ALA A 35 -3.43 -0.49 -4.42
C ALA A 35 -2.20 0.42 -4.40
N MET A 36 -1.01 -0.13 -4.16
CA MET A 36 0.24 0.64 -4.16
C MET A 36 0.50 1.33 -5.50
N GLY A 37 0.28 0.64 -6.61
CA GLY A 37 0.37 1.25 -7.95
C GLY A 37 -0.60 2.42 -8.12
N ASN A 38 -1.83 2.31 -7.63
CA ASN A 38 -2.78 3.42 -7.66
C ASN A 38 -2.35 4.59 -6.77
N PHE A 39 -1.78 4.35 -5.58
CA PHE A 39 -1.25 5.44 -4.76
C PHE A 39 -0.07 6.15 -5.42
N MET A 40 0.79 5.42 -6.15
CA MET A 40 1.85 6.02 -6.94
C MET A 40 1.28 6.89 -8.07
N LEU A 41 0.30 6.38 -8.84
CA LEU A 41 -0.39 7.19 -9.85
C LEU A 41 -1.05 8.43 -9.24
N ALA A 42 -1.65 8.32 -8.05
CA ALA A 42 -2.22 9.46 -7.35
C ALA A 42 -1.16 10.51 -7.02
N LYS A 43 0.00 10.09 -6.52
CA LYS A 43 1.12 10.99 -6.16
C LYS A 43 1.70 11.74 -7.35
N HIS A 44 1.74 11.11 -8.53
CA HIS A 44 2.35 11.69 -9.73
C HIS A 44 1.35 12.39 -10.66
N SER A 45 0.04 12.29 -10.41
CA SER A 45 -0.97 12.94 -11.25
C SER A 45 -1.04 14.44 -10.99
N SER A 46 -0.98 15.25 -12.06
CA SER A 46 -1.16 16.71 -12.01
C SER A 46 -2.63 17.15 -11.97
N ASN A 47 -3.58 16.23 -12.21
CA ASN A 47 -5.01 16.53 -12.22
C ASN A 47 -5.65 16.10 -10.88
N PRO A 48 -6.19 17.03 -10.07
CA PRO A 48 -6.75 16.71 -8.75
C PRO A 48 -7.87 15.66 -8.78
N MET A 49 -8.72 15.65 -9.81
CA MET A 49 -9.80 14.67 -9.96
C MET A 49 -9.24 13.26 -10.21
N ARG A 50 -8.20 13.16 -11.06
CA ARG A 50 -7.50 11.89 -11.31
C ARG A 50 -6.76 11.42 -10.07
N GLN A 51 -6.00 12.31 -9.42
CA GLN A 51 -5.31 12.02 -8.16
C GLN A 51 -6.27 11.46 -7.10
N PHE A 52 -7.42 12.11 -6.89
CA PHE A 52 -8.42 11.63 -5.96
C PHE A 52 -9.02 10.28 -6.37
N SER A 53 -9.31 10.09 -7.66
CA SER A 53 -9.81 8.82 -8.19
C SER A 53 -8.83 7.67 -7.96
N TYR A 54 -7.55 7.87 -8.26
CA TYR A 54 -6.51 6.88 -8.00
C TYR A 54 -6.35 6.60 -6.51
N PHE A 55 -6.33 7.64 -5.67
CA PHE A 55 -6.28 7.48 -4.22
C PHE A 55 -7.45 6.64 -3.69
N LYS A 56 -8.67 6.89 -4.16
CA LYS A 56 -9.87 6.14 -3.76
C LYS A 56 -9.78 4.66 -4.19
N LYS A 57 -9.27 4.38 -5.40
CA LYS A 57 -9.04 3.00 -5.87
C LYS A 57 -8.02 2.29 -4.99
N GLY A 58 -6.89 2.93 -4.72
CA GLY A 58 -5.86 2.42 -3.83
C GLY A 58 -6.40 2.11 -2.44
N ARG A 59 -7.09 3.07 -1.82
CA ARG A 59 -7.70 2.91 -0.50
C ARG A 59 -8.63 1.71 -0.43
N THR A 60 -9.59 1.62 -1.35
CA THR A 60 -10.54 0.51 -1.37
C THR A 60 -9.83 -0.83 -1.51
N ALA A 61 -8.86 -0.94 -2.42
CA ALA A 61 -8.14 -2.19 -2.66
C ALA A 61 -7.26 -2.59 -1.45
N LEU A 62 -6.53 -1.66 -0.85
CA LEU A 62 -5.66 -1.96 0.29
C LEU A 62 -6.47 -2.31 1.54
N ASP A 63 -7.59 -1.61 1.77
CA ASP A 63 -8.49 -1.91 2.89
C ASP A 63 -9.16 -3.27 2.70
N ASN A 64 -9.54 -3.64 1.47
CA ASN A 64 -10.08 -4.96 1.15
C ASN A 64 -9.03 -6.06 1.35
N ALA A 65 -7.80 -5.84 0.89
CA ALA A 65 -6.71 -6.79 1.08
C ALA A 65 -6.45 -7.04 2.58
N ALA A 66 -6.39 -5.97 3.39
CA ALA A 66 -6.21 -6.06 4.83
C ALA A 66 -7.39 -6.74 5.54
N LYS A 67 -8.62 -6.59 5.04
CA LYS A 67 -9.80 -7.30 5.58
C LYS A 67 -9.78 -8.79 5.25
N LYS A 68 -9.33 -9.18 4.06
CA LYS A 68 -9.27 -10.58 3.60
C LYS A 68 -8.14 -11.35 4.28
N GLU A 69 -6.99 -10.70 4.50
CA GLU A 69 -5.85 -11.27 5.19
C GLU A 69 -5.38 -10.36 6.35
N PRO A 70 -6.14 -10.32 7.46
CA PRO A 70 -5.86 -9.40 8.56
C PRO A 70 -4.55 -9.70 9.30
N ALA A 71 -4.05 -10.94 9.22
CA ALA A 71 -2.79 -11.37 9.82
C ALA A 71 -1.59 -11.28 8.87
N ASN A 72 -1.76 -10.77 7.64
CA ASN A 72 -0.65 -10.62 6.71
C ASN A 72 0.17 -9.36 7.04
N LEU A 73 1.38 -9.56 7.54
CA LEU A 73 2.28 -8.49 7.99
C LEU A 73 2.62 -7.48 6.89
N GLU A 74 2.85 -7.93 5.66
CA GLU A 74 3.21 -7.05 4.55
C GLU A 74 2.04 -6.14 4.18
N ILE A 75 0.82 -6.69 4.07
CA ILE A 75 -0.39 -5.90 3.76
C ILE A 75 -0.63 -4.84 4.85
N ARG A 76 -0.50 -5.23 6.13
CA ARG A 76 -0.67 -4.30 7.27
C ARG A 76 0.42 -3.22 7.27
N PHE A 77 1.66 -3.56 6.91
CA PHE A 77 2.75 -2.60 6.77
C PHE A 77 2.49 -1.59 5.63
N LEU A 78 2.07 -2.06 4.45
CA LEU A 78 1.73 -1.19 3.32
C LEU A 78 0.60 -0.22 3.68
N ARG A 79 -0.43 -0.71 4.38
CA ARG A 79 -1.55 0.13 4.84
C ARG A 79 -1.11 1.16 5.87
N PHE A 80 -0.31 0.76 6.84
CA PHE A 80 0.26 1.67 7.83
C PHE A 80 1.07 2.80 7.15
N MET A 81 2.02 2.44 6.28
CA MET A 81 2.91 3.40 5.61
C MET A 81 2.17 4.38 4.72
N THR A 82 1.08 3.92 4.08
CA THR A 82 0.24 4.77 3.24
C THR A 82 -0.61 5.73 4.08
N GLN A 83 -1.27 5.22 5.12
CA GLN A 83 -2.08 6.05 6.02
C GLN A 83 -1.24 7.11 6.74
N GLU A 84 -0.01 6.78 7.13
CA GLU A 84 0.89 7.69 7.85
C GLU A 84 1.32 8.88 6.97
N ARG A 85 1.42 8.66 5.65
CA ARG A 85 1.79 9.69 4.67
C ARG A 85 0.59 10.41 4.05
N ALA A 86 -0.63 9.91 4.28
CA ALA A 86 -1.83 10.48 3.68
C ALA A 86 -2.17 11.83 4.34
N PRO A 87 -2.49 12.88 3.55
CA PRO A 87 -2.98 14.14 4.09
C PRO A 87 -4.19 13.96 5.01
N GLY A 88 -4.19 14.64 6.15
CA GLY A 88 -5.22 14.47 7.19
C GLY A 88 -6.66 14.70 6.70
N PHE A 89 -6.86 15.63 5.76
CA PHE A 89 -8.18 15.92 5.17
C PHE A 89 -8.78 14.75 4.38
N LEU A 90 -7.99 13.75 3.98
CA LEU A 90 -8.48 12.53 3.32
C LEU A 90 -9.07 11.50 4.30
N GLY A 91 -8.85 11.68 5.60
CA GLY A 91 -9.38 10.79 6.64
C GLY A 91 -8.95 9.33 6.48
N TYR A 92 -7.76 9.09 5.91
CA TYR A 92 -7.19 7.75 5.73
C TYR A 92 -6.12 7.47 6.79
N ASN A 93 -6.55 7.38 8.05
CA ASN A 93 -5.67 7.22 9.21
C ASN A 93 -6.30 6.38 10.33
N LYS A 94 -7.46 5.76 10.08
CA LYS A 94 -8.27 5.09 11.10
C LYS A 94 -7.61 3.82 11.63
N ASP A 95 -6.81 3.15 10.81
CA ASP A 95 -6.16 1.88 11.17
C ASP A 95 -4.70 2.05 11.63
N LEU A 96 -4.18 3.28 11.75
CA LEU A 96 -2.77 3.51 12.12
C LEU A 96 -2.38 2.85 13.45
N LYS A 97 -3.23 3.00 14.47
CA LYS A 97 -2.96 2.43 15.80
C LYS A 97 -3.01 0.90 15.77
N SER A 98 -4.01 0.32 15.08
CA SER A 98 -4.19 -1.12 15.02
C SER A 98 -3.10 -1.80 14.19
N ASP A 99 -2.70 -1.20 13.07
CA ASP A 99 -1.61 -1.70 12.22
C ASP A 99 -0.27 -1.65 12.95
N LYS A 100 0.05 -0.52 13.61
CA LYS A 100 1.27 -0.39 14.41
C LYS A 100 1.35 -1.45 15.51
N ALA A 101 0.29 -1.63 16.29
CA ALA A 101 0.26 -2.59 17.38
C ALA A 101 0.47 -4.03 16.87
N PHE A 102 -0.21 -4.40 15.79
CA PHE A 102 -0.05 -5.71 15.14
C PHE A 102 1.38 -5.93 14.65
N MET A 103 1.95 -4.96 13.94
CA MET A 103 3.30 -5.10 13.40
C MET A 103 4.36 -5.27 14.50
N LEU A 104 4.29 -4.48 15.58
CA LEU A 104 5.24 -4.58 16.69
C LEU A 104 5.15 -5.91 17.43
N ALA A 105 3.96 -6.52 17.48
CA ALA A 105 3.77 -7.84 18.07
C ALA A 105 4.28 -8.98 17.17
N GLU A 106 4.09 -8.86 15.85
CA GLU A 106 4.24 -9.99 14.94
C GLU A 106 5.51 -9.98 14.09
N TYR A 107 6.20 -8.83 13.93
CA TYR A 107 7.28 -8.72 12.93
C TYR A 107 8.39 -9.76 13.09
N LYS A 108 8.77 -10.13 14.33
CA LYS A 108 9.81 -11.13 14.61
C LYS A 108 9.46 -12.54 14.13
N LYS A 109 8.18 -12.82 13.86
CA LYS A 109 7.71 -14.13 13.37
C LYS A 109 7.75 -14.25 11.86
N SER A 110 7.94 -13.15 11.14
CA SER A 110 8.07 -13.17 9.69
C SER A 110 9.35 -13.86 9.27
N THR A 111 9.32 -14.62 8.18
CA THR A 111 10.53 -15.17 7.55
C THR A 111 11.19 -14.16 6.59
N ASP A 112 10.45 -13.12 6.17
CA ASP A 112 10.93 -12.05 5.31
C ASP A 112 11.85 -11.08 6.08
N GLN A 113 13.16 -11.26 5.90
CA GLN A 113 14.19 -10.45 6.56
C GLN A 113 14.19 -9.00 6.08
N GLU A 114 13.82 -8.74 4.82
CA GLU A 114 13.78 -7.39 4.28
C GLU A 114 12.58 -6.62 4.85
N LEU A 115 11.41 -7.26 4.96
CA LEU A 115 10.27 -6.69 5.64
C LEU A 115 10.57 -6.40 7.12
N ILE A 116 11.19 -7.36 7.83
CA ILE A 116 11.62 -7.15 9.23
C ILE A 116 12.52 -5.92 9.33
N LYS A 117 13.54 -5.83 8.46
CA LYS A 117 14.47 -4.70 8.44
C LYS A 117 13.75 -3.38 8.21
N ARG A 118 12.81 -3.32 7.26
CA ARG A 118 12.01 -2.11 6.99
C ARG A 118 11.17 -1.70 8.20
N ILE A 119 10.52 -2.65 8.86
CA ILE A 119 9.72 -2.40 10.07
C ILE A 119 10.61 -1.86 11.20
N LYS A 120 11.74 -2.52 11.44
CA LYS A 120 12.73 -2.11 12.45
C LYS A 120 13.24 -0.69 12.19
N ASN A 121 13.65 -0.40 10.96
CA ASN A 121 14.13 0.92 10.57
C ASN A 121 13.05 2.00 10.75
N HIS A 122 11.80 1.70 10.37
CA HIS A 122 10.69 2.64 10.50
C HIS A 122 10.40 2.99 11.95
N PHE A 123 10.36 1.99 12.84
CA PHE A 123 10.06 2.18 14.26
C PHE A 123 11.29 2.44 15.15
N LYS A 124 12.50 2.41 14.57
CA LYS A 124 13.79 2.56 15.27
C LYS A 124 13.98 1.53 16.41
N ILE A 125 13.72 0.25 16.11
CA ILE A 125 13.85 -0.91 17.02
C ILE A 125 14.76 -2.00 16.46
#